data_AF-A0A962DVC5-F1
#
_entry.id   AF-A0A962DVC5-F1
#
_cell.length_a   1.000
_cell.length_b   1.000
_cell.length_c   1.000
_cell.angle_alpha   90.00
_cell.angle_beta   90.00
_cell.angle_gamma   90.00
#
_symmetry.space_group_name_H-M   'P 1'
#
loop_
_entity.id
_entity.type
_entity.pdbx_description
1 polymer ?
#
loop_
_entity_poly.entity_id
_entity_poly.type
_entity_poly.pdbx_seq_one_letter_code
_entity_poly.pdbx_strand_id
1 'polypeptide(L)'
;MTYARSTLIPTGSAGTFHCVSRCVRRAFLCGEDRLTGRSFEHRRQWVEDRIHELAGIFGVAIWGYAVMSNHLHVVVQTLPSAVAGWSANEVAGRWLRLFPRQDQNPEMRAEVLAGDVERIKVLRERLSDLSWFMRCLSEP
;
A
#
# COMPACT_ATOMS: atom_id res chain seq x y z
N MET A 1 18.87 -17.38 5.49
CA MET A 1 18.65 -16.24 6.40
C MET A 1 17.62 -15.31 5.78
N THR A 2 16.65 -14.84 6.55
CA THR A 2 15.73 -13.78 6.12
C THR A 2 16.29 -12.43 6.55
N TYR A 3 16.44 -11.50 5.61
CA TYR A 3 16.85 -10.12 5.89
C TYR A 3 15.62 -9.21 5.93
N ALA A 4 15.70 -8.14 6.72
CA ALA A 4 14.67 -7.10 6.68
C ALA A 4 14.61 -6.49 5.28
N ARG A 5 13.40 -6.16 4.80
CA ARG A 5 13.23 -5.59 3.46
C ARG A 5 14.02 -4.30 3.29
N SER A 6 14.11 -3.46 4.33
CA SER A 6 14.90 -2.22 4.31
C SER A 6 16.39 -2.44 4.10
N THR A 7 16.93 -3.61 4.41
CA THR A 7 18.32 -3.98 4.12
C THR A 7 18.53 -4.32 2.65
N LEU A 8 17.52 -4.93 2.01
CA LEU A 8 17.59 -5.35 0.61
C LEU A 8 17.13 -4.25 -0.35
N ILE A 9 16.18 -3.43 0.12
CA ILE A 9 15.48 -2.39 -0.64
C ILE A 9 15.40 -1.16 0.27
N PRO A 10 16.46 -0.34 0.32
CA PRO A 10 16.44 0.92 1.04
C PRO A 10 15.35 1.86 0.53
N THR A 11 14.84 2.74 1.41
CA THR A 11 13.87 3.78 1.04
C THR A 11 14.37 4.61 -0.14
N GLY A 12 13.50 4.89 -1.11
CA GLY A 12 13.86 5.65 -2.32
C GLY A 12 14.58 4.83 -3.38
N SER A 13 14.76 3.52 -3.20
CA SER A 13 15.28 2.65 -4.25
C SER A 13 14.25 2.45 -5.35
N ALA A 14 14.63 2.75 -6.60
CA ALA A 14 13.85 2.37 -7.77
C ALA A 14 14.10 0.89 -8.09
N GLY A 15 13.05 0.17 -8.48
CA GLY A 15 13.19 -1.24 -8.87
C GLY A 15 11.83 -1.91 -9.05
N THR A 16 11.85 -3.11 -9.62
CA THR A 16 10.66 -3.97 -9.76
C THR A 16 10.81 -5.19 -8.87
N PHE A 17 9.79 -5.45 -8.05
CA PHE A 17 9.85 -6.44 -6.99
C PHE A 17 8.63 -7.35 -7.04
N HIS A 18 8.88 -8.65 -6.89
CA HIS A 18 7.82 -9.62 -6.64
C HIS A 18 7.59 -9.74 -5.13
N CYS A 19 6.44 -9.24 -4.68
CA CYS A 19 6.05 -9.29 -3.27
C CYS A 19 5.02 -10.39 -3.05
N VAL A 20 5.15 -11.08 -1.92
CA VAL A 20 4.24 -12.15 -1.49
C VAL A 20 3.80 -11.88 -0.06
N SER A 21 2.50 -12.01 0.20
CA SER A 21 1.95 -12.00 1.57
C SER A 21 1.05 -13.23 1.73
N ARG A 22 1.17 -13.93 2.87
CA ARG A 22 0.49 -15.20 3.12
C ARG A 22 -0.15 -15.20 4.49
N CYS A 23 -1.39 -15.66 4.56
CA CYS A 23 -2.08 -15.95 5.81
C CYS A 23 -1.44 -17.16 6.50
N VAL A 24 -1.22 -17.04 7.81
CA VAL A 24 -0.70 -18.12 8.65
C VAL A 24 -1.81 -18.73 9.50
N ARG A 25 -1.52 -19.82 10.22
CA ARG A 25 -2.46 -20.47 11.16
C ARG A 25 -3.78 -20.90 10.54
N ARG A 26 -3.76 -21.33 9.27
CA ARG A 26 -4.94 -21.74 8.49
C ARG A 26 -5.99 -20.63 8.33
N ALA A 27 -5.62 -19.37 8.49
CA ALA A 27 -6.48 -18.27 8.09
C ALA A 27 -6.63 -18.21 6.56
N PHE A 28 -7.80 -17.74 6.12
CA PHE A 28 -8.13 -17.56 4.71
C PHE A 28 -8.19 -16.08 4.38
N LEU A 29 -7.56 -15.72 3.28
CA LEU A 29 -7.69 -14.40 2.66
C LEU A 29 -9.03 -14.31 1.92
N CYS A 30 -9.33 -15.34 1.12
CA CYS A 30 -10.60 -15.54 0.41
C CYS A 30 -10.85 -17.04 0.16
N GLY A 31 -11.90 -17.38 -0.59
CA GLY A 31 -12.26 -18.77 -0.88
C GLY A 31 -13.15 -19.41 0.18
N GLU A 32 -13.41 -20.70 0.03
CA GLU A 32 -14.28 -21.47 0.89
C GLU A 32 -13.49 -22.22 1.97
N ASP A 33 -13.89 -22.03 3.22
CA ASP A 33 -13.37 -22.83 4.33
C ASP A 33 -14.05 -24.20 4.34
N ARG A 34 -13.30 -25.23 3.95
CA ARG A 34 -13.79 -26.61 3.86
C ARG A 34 -14.27 -27.21 5.18
N LEU A 35 -13.86 -26.66 6.33
CA LEU A 35 -14.29 -27.17 7.64
C LEU A 35 -15.65 -26.62 8.05
N THR A 36 -15.89 -25.34 7.77
CA THR A 36 -17.14 -24.65 8.18
C THR A 36 -18.14 -24.50 7.03
N GLY A 37 -17.73 -24.75 5.78
CA GLY A 37 -18.51 -24.47 4.57
C GLY A 37 -18.70 -22.98 4.28
N ARG A 38 -18.06 -22.10 5.05
CA ARG A 38 -18.24 -20.65 4.90
C ARG A 38 -17.40 -20.12 3.74
N SER A 39 -18.05 -19.42 2.82
CA SER A 39 -17.36 -18.72 1.73
C SER A 39 -16.92 -17.31 2.11
N PHE A 40 -15.66 -17.01 1.82
CA PHE A 40 -15.03 -15.70 1.92
C PHE A 40 -14.59 -15.17 0.55
N GLU A 41 -15.13 -15.73 -0.54
CA GLU A 41 -14.73 -15.40 -1.91
C GLU A 41 -14.88 -13.90 -2.24
N HIS A 42 -15.88 -13.23 -1.66
CA HIS A 42 -16.09 -11.78 -1.80
C HIS A 42 -14.87 -10.94 -1.42
N ARG A 43 -14.00 -11.43 -0.53
CA ARG A 43 -12.78 -10.72 -0.11
C ARG A 43 -11.74 -10.64 -1.21
N ARG A 44 -11.79 -11.53 -2.21
CA ARG A 44 -10.86 -11.48 -3.35
C ARG A 44 -10.97 -10.12 -4.04
N GLN A 45 -12.19 -9.72 -4.40
CA GLN A 45 -12.44 -8.45 -5.05
C GLN A 45 -11.97 -7.28 -4.18
N TRP A 46 -12.23 -7.31 -2.86
CA TRP A 46 -11.77 -6.25 -1.96
C TRP A 46 -10.26 -6.08 -1.94
N VAL A 47 -9.50 -7.20 -2.00
CA VAL A 47 -8.04 -7.15 -2.06
C VAL A 47 -7.56 -6.63 -3.41
N GLU A 48 -8.20 -7.04 -4.51
CA GLU A 48 -7.89 -6.52 -5.85
C GLU A 48 -8.15 -5.02 -5.95
N ASP A 49 -9.32 -4.55 -5.49
CA ASP A 49 -9.69 -3.14 -5.43
C ASP A 49 -8.68 -2.35 -4.57
N ARG A 50 -8.24 -2.92 -3.45
CA ARG A 50 -7.23 -2.30 -2.58
C ARG A 50 -5.87 -2.18 -3.27
N ILE A 51 -5.45 -3.17 -4.06
CA ILE A 51 -4.20 -3.09 -4.84
C ILE A 51 -4.26 -1.90 -5.81
N HIS A 52 -5.38 -1.76 -6.53
CA HIS A 52 -5.59 -0.66 -7.48
C HIS A 52 -5.68 0.70 -6.79
N GLU A 53 -6.40 0.77 -5.66
CA GLU A 53 -6.50 1.99 -4.86
C GLU A 53 -5.11 2.46 -4.40
N LEU A 54 -4.31 1.54 -3.82
CA LEU A 54 -2.97 1.85 -3.35
C LEU A 54 -2.03 2.23 -4.49
N ALA A 55 -2.15 1.62 -5.66
CA ALA A 55 -1.40 2.03 -6.86
C ALA A 55 -1.72 3.47 -7.30
N GLY A 56 -2.97 3.90 -7.11
CA GLY A 56 -3.39 5.29 -7.35
C GLY A 56 -2.97 6.29 -6.26
N ILE A 57 -2.42 5.82 -5.13
CA ILE A 57 -2.00 6.66 -4.01
C ILE A 57 -0.48 6.73 -3.91
N PHE A 58 0.19 5.58 -3.95
CA PHE A 58 1.64 5.45 -3.85
C PHE A 58 2.33 5.78 -5.18
N GLY A 59 3.63 6.09 -5.11
CA GLY A 59 4.47 6.24 -6.29
C GLY A 59 4.95 4.90 -6.80
N VAL A 60 4.02 4.07 -7.26
CA VAL A 60 4.30 2.71 -7.73
C VAL A 60 3.52 2.40 -9.01
N ALA A 61 4.02 1.44 -9.78
CA ALA A 61 3.28 0.80 -10.86
C ALA A 61 3.08 -0.68 -10.56
N ILE A 62 1.89 -1.21 -10.88
CA ILE A 62 1.57 -2.63 -10.72
C ILE A 62 1.65 -3.31 -12.08
N TRP A 63 2.58 -4.25 -12.22
CA TRP A 63 2.77 -5.03 -13.44
C TRP A 63 1.87 -6.26 -13.49
N GLY A 64 1.46 -6.77 -12.33
CA GLY A 64 0.55 -7.89 -12.21
C GLY A 64 0.33 -8.28 -10.76
N TYR A 65 -0.75 -9.00 -10.51
CA TYR A 65 -1.06 -9.55 -9.19
C TYR A 65 -1.84 -10.86 -9.32
N ALA A 66 -1.82 -11.67 -8.27
CA ALA A 66 -2.65 -12.85 -8.13
C ALA A 66 -3.14 -12.95 -6.68
N VAL A 67 -4.45 -12.98 -6.48
CA VAL A 67 -5.06 -13.16 -5.16
C VAL A 67 -5.56 -14.59 -5.05
N MET A 68 -5.01 -15.36 -4.12
CA MET A 68 -5.37 -16.75 -3.86
C MET A 68 -5.99 -16.90 -2.47
N SER A 69 -6.55 -18.07 -2.18
CA SER A 69 -7.31 -18.31 -0.94
C SER A 69 -6.53 -18.05 0.35
N ASN A 70 -5.21 -18.23 0.36
CA ASN A 70 -4.37 -18.06 1.55
C ASN A 70 -3.14 -17.17 1.34
N HIS A 71 -2.94 -16.60 0.15
CA HIS A 71 -1.82 -15.70 -0.12
C HIS A 71 -2.09 -14.84 -1.35
N LEU A 72 -1.31 -13.79 -1.50
CA LEU A 72 -1.30 -12.93 -2.67
C LEU A 72 0.11 -12.74 -3.20
N HIS A 73 0.20 -12.50 -4.49
CA HIS A 73 1.39 -12.07 -5.20
C HIS A 73 1.12 -10.70 -5.84
N VAL A 74 2.07 -9.78 -5.76
CA VAL A 74 2.02 -8.48 -6.45
C VAL A 74 3.40 -8.18 -7.02
N VAL A 75 3.46 -7.90 -8.32
CA VAL A 75 4.65 -7.40 -9.01
C VAL A 75 4.54 -5.88 -9.07
N VAL A 76 5.38 -5.21 -8.30
CA VAL A 76 5.30 -3.77 -8.07
C VAL A 76 6.64 -3.10 -8.42
N GLN A 77 6.57 -2.00 -9.17
CA GLN A 77 7.70 -1.13 -9.44
C GLN A 77 7.61 0.12 -8.58
N THR A 78 8.68 0.47 -7.87
CA THR A 78 8.79 1.74 -7.13
C THR A 78 9.27 2.85 -8.06
N LEU A 79 8.62 4.02 -7.96
CA LEU A 79 8.85 5.19 -8.82
C LEU A 79 9.24 6.43 -7.98
N PRO A 80 10.36 6.40 -7.25
CA PRO A 80 10.76 7.50 -6.35
C PRO A 80 10.93 8.84 -7.08
N SER A 81 11.37 8.83 -8.35
CA SER A 81 11.49 10.05 -9.16
C SER A 81 10.14 10.72 -9.44
N ALA A 82 9.06 9.95 -9.60
CA ALA A 82 7.72 10.52 -9.76
C ALA A 82 7.28 11.21 -8.46
N VAL A 83 7.51 10.55 -7.32
CA VAL A 83 7.18 11.07 -5.98
C VAL A 83 8.00 12.33 -5.65
N ALA A 84 9.24 12.40 -6.12
CA ALA A 84 10.10 13.59 -5.98
C ALA A 84 9.53 14.82 -6.71
N GLY A 85 8.72 14.64 -7.76
CA GLY A 85 8.08 15.72 -8.50
C GLY A 85 6.77 16.23 -7.88
N TRP A 86 6.20 15.53 -6.90
CA TRP A 86 4.90 15.92 -6.33
C TRP A 86 5.00 17.21 -5.52
N SER A 87 3.91 18.00 -5.54
CA SER A 87 3.76 19.16 -4.65
C SER A 87 3.47 18.71 -3.21
N ALA A 88 3.65 19.61 -2.24
CA ALA A 88 3.25 19.35 -0.85
C ALA A 88 1.75 19.02 -0.73
N ASN A 89 0.90 19.74 -1.49
CA ASN A 89 -0.53 19.49 -1.56
C ASN A 89 -0.85 18.09 -2.10
N GLU A 90 -0.14 17.64 -3.13
CA GLU A 90 -0.35 16.30 -3.69
C GLU A 90 0.08 15.21 -2.71
N VAL A 91 1.23 15.37 -2.05
CA VAL A 91 1.69 14.45 -0.99
C VAL A 91 0.68 14.37 0.15
N ALA A 92 0.19 15.52 0.63
CA ALA A 92 -0.82 15.59 1.68
C ALA A 92 -2.12 14.90 1.26
N GLY A 93 -2.65 15.23 0.08
CA GLY A 93 -3.90 14.63 -0.43
C GLY A 93 -3.81 13.12 -0.59
N ARG A 94 -2.71 12.61 -1.18
CA ARG A 94 -2.44 11.17 -1.29
C ARG A 94 -2.37 10.50 0.08
N TRP A 95 -1.67 11.10 1.04
CA TRP A 95 -1.57 10.55 2.39
C TRP A 95 -2.92 10.50 3.12
N LEU A 96 -3.76 11.53 2.95
CA LEU A 96 -5.07 11.59 3.58
C LEU A 96 -6.07 10.59 3.01
N ARG A 97 -5.89 10.14 1.75
CA ARG A 97 -6.64 9.01 1.18
C ARG A 97 -6.33 7.69 1.88
N LEU A 98 -5.11 7.48 2.39
CA LEU A 98 -4.76 6.28 3.15
C LEU A 98 -5.38 6.27 4.54
N PHE A 99 -5.46 7.44 5.18
CA PHE A 99 -5.90 7.59 6.57
C PHE A 99 -6.98 8.67 6.71
N PRO A 100 -8.17 8.42 6.13
CA PRO A 100 -9.28 9.35 6.20
C PRO A 100 -9.77 9.52 7.64
N ARG A 101 -10.29 10.71 7.93
CA ARG A 101 -10.91 11.04 9.21
C ARG A 101 -12.28 11.66 8.93
N GLN A 102 -13.34 11.03 9.42
CA GLN A 102 -14.72 11.46 9.16
C GLN A 102 -15.13 12.69 9.96
N ASP A 103 -14.40 13.00 11.03
CA ASP A 103 -14.66 14.12 11.95
C ASP A 103 -14.10 15.47 11.46
N GLN A 104 -13.40 15.51 10.32
CA GLN A 104 -12.65 16.70 9.88
C GLN A 104 -12.88 16.99 8.39
N ASN A 105 -12.88 18.28 8.04
CA ASN A 105 -12.86 18.70 6.65
C ASN A 105 -11.54 18.25 5.97
N PRO A 106 -11.59 17.42 4.90
CA PRO A 106 -10.41 16.90 4.24
C PRO A 106 -9.52 17.98 3.60
N GLU A 107 -10.12 19.03 3.05
CA GLU A 107 -9.40 20.11 2.36
C GLU A 107 -8.54 20.92 3.35
N MET A 108 -9.14 21.33 4.46
CA MET A 108 -8.45 22.06 5.53
C MET A 108 -7.32 21.22 6.14
N ARG A 109 -7.54 19.91 6.32
CA ARG A 109 -6.51 19.01 6.83
C ARG A 109 -5.36 18.83 5.83
N ALA A 110 -5.65 18.80 4.53
CA ALA A 110 -4.64 18.74 3.48
C ALA A 110 -3.78 20.01 3.47
N GLU A 111 -4.40 21.17 3.58
CA GLU A 111 -3.72 22.47 3.63
C GLU A 111 -2.77 22.57 4.84
N VAL A 112 -3.28 22.24 6.04
CA VAL A 112 -2.46 22.23 7.27
C VAL A 112 -1.27 21.26 7.14
N LEU A 113 -1.52 20.06 6.61
CA LEU A 113 -0.47 19.07 6.42
C LEU A 113 0.56 19.50 5.37
N ALA A 114 0.12 20.16 4.30
CA ALA A 114 0.99 20.67 3.24
C ALA A 114 1.90 21.82 3.71
N GLY A 115 1.47 22.58 4.72
CA GLY A 115 2.27 23.61 5.38
C GLY A 115 3.41 23.07 6.27
N ASP A 116 3.34 21.81 6.69
CA ASP A 116 4.38 21.16 7.51
C ASP A 116 5.45 20.51 6.63
N VAL A 117 6.51 21.27 6.35
CA VAL A 117 7.61 20.87 5.45
C VAL A 117 8.31 19.59 5.91
N GLU A 118 8.61 19.46 7.20
CA GLU A 118 9.28 18.29 7.76
C GLU A 118 8.39 17.06 7.67
N ARG A 119 7.09 17.23 7.93
CA ARG A 119 6.14 16.13 7.78
C ARG A 119 6.03 15.71 6.32
N ILE A 120 5.90 16.64 5.38
CA ILE A 120 5.80 16.34 3.95
C ILE A 120 7.03 15.57 3.45
N LYS A 121 8.23 15.92 3.90
CA LYS A 121 9.45 15.17 3.56
C LYS A 121 9.35 13.70 3.98
N VAL A 122 8.93 13.44 5.21
CA VAL A 122 8.71 12.07 5.70
C VAL A 122 7.62 11.36 4.91
N LEU A 123 6.50 12.02 4.63
CA LEU A 123 5.39 11.41 3.90
C LEU A 123 5.78 11.06 2.45
N ARG A 124 6.58 11.91 1.81
CA ARG A 124 7.12 11.68 0.47
C ARG A 124 7.96 10.41 0.43
N GLU A 125 8.88 10.24 1.39
CA GLU A 125 9.68 9.03 1.51
C GLU A 125 8.79 7.78 1.64
N ARG A 126 7.77 7.84 2.52
CA ARG A 126 6.84 6.74 2.76
C ARG A 126 6.00 6.37 1.52
N LEU A 127 5.53 7.36 0.77
CA LEU A 127 4.73 7.13 -0.45
C LEU A 127 5.55 6.53 -1.60
N SER A 128 6.88 6.52 -1.49
CA SER A 128 7.79 5.83 -2.41
C SER A 128 8.35 4.51 -1.87
N ASP A 129 7.98 4.13 -0.64
CA ASP A 129 8.56 2.99 0.05
C ASP A 129 7.74 1.71 -0.11
N LEU A 130 8.40 0.63 -0.54
CA LEU A 130 7.78 -0.67 -0.76
C LEU A 130 7.27 -1.30 0.55
N SER A 131 7.92 -1.03 1.69
CA SER A 131 7.47 -1.53 2.99
C SER A 131 6.16 -0.88 3.41
N TRP A 132 6.02 0.44 3.21
CA TRP A 132 4.78 1.16 3.43
C TRP A 132 3.65 0.71 2.50
N PHE A 133 3.92 0.51 1.21
CA PHE A 133 2.92 -0.04 0.29
C PHE A 133 2.39 -1.39 0.79
N MET A 134 3.28 -2.34 1.09
CA MET A 134 2.88 -3.68 1.55
C MET A 134 2.23 -3.67 2.94
N ARG A 135 2.59 -2.73 3.80
CA ARG A 135 1.92 -2.51 5.08
C ARG A 135 0.47 -2.10 4.87
N CYS A 136 0.22 -1.07 4.07
CA CYS A 136 -1.14 -0.60 3.76
C CYS A 136 -1.99 -1.64 3.00
N LEU A 137 -1.35 -2.56 2.28
CA LEU A 137 -2.02 -3.70 1.65
C LEU A 137 -2.39 -4.80 2.66
N SER A 138 -1.55 -5.03 3.67
CA SER A 138 -1.75 -6.10 4.66
C SER A 138 -2.61 -5.67 5.85
N GLU A 139 -2.65 -4.37 6.14
CA GLU A 139 -3.42 -3.73 7.21
C GLU A 139 -4.35 -2.66 6.60
N PRO A 140 -5.45 -3.05 5.92
CA PRO A 140 -6.36 -2.11 5.26
C PRO A 140 -7.11 -1.20 6.23
#